data_AF-A0A7X8J4T4-F1
#
_entry.id   AF-A0A7X8J4T4-F1
#
_cell.length_a   1.000
_cell.length_b   1.000
_cell.length_c   1.000
_cell.angle_alpha   90.00
_cell.angle_beta   90.00
_cell.angle_gamma   90.00
#
_symmetry.space_group_name_H-M   'P 1'
#
loop_
_entity.id
_entity.type
_entity.pdbx_description
1 polymer ?
#
loop_
_entity_poly.entity_id
_entity_poly.type
_entity_poly.pdbx_seq_one_letter_code
_entity_poly.pdbx_strand_id
1 'polypeptide(L)'
;MSYRNFKIAIYCPVGNLNSINDLNKFEQSFKFFEKHLNVDKVYLETYRGNETIDWDKMRKIKEFFNSKGIQTSGGITTTVSERGEFVSLCYNDDIHKNGLKEIITKTAELFDEIILDDFFFTNCRCKACIEAKCGLSWAEYRTELMKEVSIDYVIRPAKEVNPNVNLIIKYPNWYEHYQETGYNLKDEPSLFDMIYTGTETRDSMYTQQHLPRYLSYFIMRYMENVKPGKNGGGWFDPYQCSYNLQSYADQARLTVFGKAKEVTLFCLGALLDRDYSMFVPIGGYVLETMDEFVGGLGNPIGTACYIPYHSMGEDYLHNYMGMLGIPLEPYPYFESEEKNIFLTENAAYDKEIVSKIETALLEGRNVIITSGLLKALQNEGVKLPVNVRYTDRKAYINEFALSAHGISFEKIVSSTKSILIPQLEYATNDVWQLISGLGNNNNFPILLNTKYSNGNLSIVTIPDDFGDLYHYPREVLNSLRKAFSPNAKVSIDTVGNVGLFTYDNNTFVVKSFLPHQQDISIYVDEQNVKLVDMVTGESVNGICANDRTVFNINLSPMLYRAYKIDSV
;
A
#
# COMPACT_ATOMS: atom_id res chain seq x y z
N MET A 1 21.28 -19.35 -7.03
CA MET A 1 21.07 -19.74 -5.62
C MET A 1 19.85 -18.98 -5.13
N SER A 2 18.83 -19.62 -4.56
CA SER A 2 17.63 -18.89 -4.10
C SER A 2 17.95 -17.79 -3.10
N TYR A 3 17.11 -16.75 -3.06
CA TYR A 3 17.13 -15.74 -2.01
C TYR A 3 16.74 -16.37 -0.67
N ARG A 4 17.21 -15.79 0.44
CA ARG A 4 17.05 -16.35 1.79
C ARG A 4 15.75 -15.93 2.46
N ASN A 5 15.30 -14.70 2.23
CA ASN A 5 14.23 -14.07 3.01
C ASN A 5 12.90 -13.95 2.26
N PHE A 6 12.91 -14.12 0.94
CA PHE A 6 11.72 -14.11 0.09
C PHE A 6 11.98 -14.94 -1.17
N LYS A 7 10.92 -15.31 -1.90
CA LYS A 7 11.02 -15.96 -3.21
C LYS A 7 10.83 -14.98 -4.35
N ILE A 8 11.42 -15.24 -5.51
CA ILE A 8 11.15 -14.50 -6.74
C ILE A 8 10.34 -15.33 -7.72
N ALA A 9 9.26 -14.73 -8.22
CA ALA A 9 8.42 -15.30 -9.26
C ALA A 9 8.36 -14.41 -10.51
N ILE A 10 8.19 -15.03 -11.68
CA ILE A 10 7.87 -14.34 -12.93
C ILE A 10 6.48 -14.78 -13.40
N TYR A 11 5.60 -13.82 -13.67
CA TYR A 11 4.32 -14.12 -14.28
C TYR A 11 4.45 -14.22 -15.80
N CYS A 12 3.91 -15.28 -16.38
CA CYS A 12 4.06 -15.62 -17.80
C CYS A 12 2.68 -15.65 -18.48
N PRO A 13 2.24 -14.53 -19.09
CA PRO A 13 0.96 -14.43 -19.78
C PRO A 13 0.80 -15.46 -20.91
N VAL A 14 -0.43 -15.90 -21.17
CA VAL A 14 -0.74 -16.99 -22.11
C VAL A 14 -0.25 -16.66 -23.52
N GLY A 15 -0.38 -15.40 -23.96
CA GLY A 15 0.15 -14.94 -25.25
C GLY A 15 1.68 -15.02 -25.34
N ASN A 16 2.40 -14.84 -24.24
CA ASN A 16 3.86 -15.05 -24.20
C ASN A 16 4.20 -16.54 -24.23
N LEU A 17 3.44 -17.38 -23.55
CA LEU A 17 3.61 -18.83 -23.59
C LEU A 17 3.31 -19.40 -24.99
N ASN A 18 2.28 -18.88 -25.65
CA ASN A 18 1.93 -19.26 -27.02
C ASN A 18 2.99 -18.85 -28.05
N SER A 19 3.76 -17.78 -27.80
CA SER A 19 4.85 -17.37 -28.71
C SER A 19 6.08 -18.28 -28.63
N ILE A 20 6.20 -19.13 -27.59
CA ILE A 20 7.28 -20.11 -27.45
C ILE A 20 7.05 -21.25 -28.44
N ASN A 21 7.72 -21.16 -29.60
CA ASN A 21 7.66 -22.19 -30.65
C ASN A 21 8.87 -23.13 -30.64
N ASP A 22 9.94 -22.75 -29.93
CA ASP A 22 11.20 -23.48 -29.83
C ASP A 22 11.77 -23.29 -28.41
N LEU A 23 11.75 -24.35 -27.60
CA LEU A 23 12.21 -24.32 -26.21
C LEU A 23 13.72 -24.04 -26.11
N ASN A 24 14.53 -24.44 -27.11
CA ASN A 24 15.97 -24.17 -27.09
C ASN A 24 16.23 -22.67 -27.31
N LYS A 25 15.48 -22.02 -28.20
CA LYS A 25 15.57 -20.56 -28.39
C LYS A 25 15.06 -19.82 -27.15
N PHE A 26 13.94 -20.27 -26.60
CA PHE A 26 13.39 -19.69 -25.38
C PHE A 26 14.37 -19.79 -24.22
N GLU A 27 15.05 -20.93 -24.06
CA GLU A 27 16.09 -21.09 -23.04
C GLU A 27 17.19 -20.02 -23.16
N GLN A 28 17.65 -19.71 -24.38
CA GLN A 28 18.66 -18.66 -24.55
C GLN A 28 18.14 -17.28 -24.16
N SER A 29 16.87 -16.97 -24.40
CA SER A 29 16.24 -15.73 -23.92
C SER A 29 16.07 -15.74 -22.40
N PHE A 30 15.64 -16.87 -21.82
CA PHE A 30 15.39 -17.00 -20.39
C PHE A 30 16.68 -16.90 -19.55
N LYS A 31 17.84 -17.25 -20.11
CA LYS A 31 19.15 -16.98 -19.49
C LYS A 31 19.37 -15.52 -19.12
N PHE A 32 18.65 -14.58 -19.75
CA PHE A 32 18.69 -13.17 -19.32
C PHE A 32 18.16 -12.99 -17.90
N PHE A 33 17.06 -13.66 -17.55
CA PHE A 33 16.55 -13.68 -16.17
C PHE A 33 17.51 -14.43 -15.26
N GLU A 34 17.95 -15.65 -15.62
CA GLU A 34 18.85 -16.46 -14.79
C GLU A 34 20.19 -15.75 -14.48
N LYS A 35 20.64 -14.86 -15.38
CA LYS A 35 21.84 -14.04 -15.19
C LYS A 35 21.67 -12.96 -14.12
N HIS A 36 20.47 -12.46 -13.94
CA HIS A 36 20.19 -11.26 -13.15
C HIS A 36 19.31 -11.51 -11.93
N LEU A 37 18.55 -12.61 -11.91
CA LEU A 37 17.59 -12.97 -10.88
C LEU A 37 17.75 -14.44 -10.53
N ASN A 38 17.64 -14.76 -9.24
CA ASN A 38 17.44 -16.13 -8.80
C ASN A 38 15.94 -16.44 -8.82
N VAL A 39 15.42 -16.84 -9.98
CA VAL A 39 13.99 -17.14 -10.16
C VAL A 39 13.65 -18.47 -9.48
N ASP A 40 12.82 -18.43 -8.45
CA ASP A 40 12.38 -19.61 -7.71
C ASP A 40 11.13 -20.24 -8.35
N LYS A 41 10.31 -19.42 -8.99
CA LYS A 41 8.98 -19.80 -9.46
C LYS A 41 8.55 -19.07 -10.73
N VAL A 42 7.65 -19.70 -11.48
CA VAL A 42 6.90 -19.06 -12.55
C VAL A 42 5.41 -19.35 -12.41
N TYR A 43 4.58 -18.33 -12.67
CA TYR A 43 3.15 -18.50 -12.87
C TYR A 43 2.88 -18.61 -14.37
N LEU A 44 2.34 -19.75 -14.80
CA LEU A 44 2.05 -20.05 -16.20
C LEU A 44 0.56 -19.81 -16.46
N GLU A 45 0.24 -18.73 -17.16
CA GLU A 45 -1.13 -18.33 -17.41
C GLU A 45 -1.83 -19.24 -18.43
N THR A 46 -3.03 -19.71 -18.12
CA THR A 46 -3.81 -20.61 -19.00
C THR A 46 -4.88 -19.87 -19.81
N TYR A 47 -5.28 -18.66 -19.38
CA TYR A 47 -6.32 -17.87 -20.02
C TYR A 47 -6.11 -16.37 -19.80
N ARG A 48 -6.28 -15.59 -20.88
CA ARG A 48 -6.38 -14.12 -20.90
C ARG A 48 -6.99 -13.65 -22.20
N GLY A 49 -7.92 -12.71 -22.17
CA GLY A 49 -8.42 -12.04 -23.38
C GLY A 49 -8.99 -12.99 -24.44
N ASN A 50 -9.77 -14.01 -24.02
CA ASN A 50 -10.24 -15.11 -24.87
C ASN A 50 -9.16 -15.96 -25.55
N GLU A 51 -7.90 -15.81 -25.16
CA GLU A 51 -6.79 -16.66 -25.59
C GLU A 51 -6.55 -17.77 -24.56
N THR A 52 -6.36 -18.99 -25.05
CA THR A 52 -5.94 -20.17 -24.27
C THR A 52 -4.68 -20.77 -24.87
N ILE A 53 -4.13 -21.78 -24.22
CA ILE A 53 -2.97 -22.53 -24.68
C ILE A 53 -3.31 -24.01 -24.82
N ASP A 54 -2.74 -24.66 -25.84
CA ASP A 54 -2.79 -26.11 -25.99
C ASP A 54 -2.22 -26.82 -24.75
N TRP A 55 -2.96 -27.79 -24.21
CA TRP A 55 -2.62 -28.42 -22.93
C TRP A 55 -1.32 -29.23 -22.99
N ASP A 56 -1.00 -29.85 -24.12
CA ASP A 56 0.26 -30.58 -24.29
C ASP A 56 1.44 -29.62 -24.39
N LYS A 57 1.25 -28.47 -25.05
CA LYS A 57 2.23 -27.39 -25.02
C LYS A 57 2.45 -26.87 -23.59
N MET A 58 1.38 -26.63 -22.83
CA MET A 58 1.49 -26.20 -21.42
C MET A 58 2.26 -27.22 -20.58
N ARG A 59 1.98 -28.53 -20.72
CA ARG A 59 2.74 -29.59 -20.04
C ARG A 59 4.23 -29.54 -20.37
N LYS A 60 4.60 -29.38 -21.65
CA LYS A 60 6.01 -29.26 -22.07
C LYS A 60 6.70 -28.03 -21.47
N ILE A 61 6.02 -26.88 -21.42
CA ILE A 61 6.57 -25.67 -20.79
C ILE A 61 6.72 -25.86 -19.27
N LYS A 62 5.72 -26.46 -18.63
CA LYS A 62 5.77 -26.83 -17.22
C LYS A 62 6.96 -27.76 -16.92
N GLU A 63 7.16 -28.79 -17.73
CA GLU A 63 8.30 -29.71 -17.62
C GLU A 63 9.64 -29.00 -17.84
N PHE A 64 9.72 -28.07 -18.80
CA PHE A 64 10.91 -27.27 -19.05
C PHE A 64 11.37 -26.52 -17.79
N PHE A 65 10.47 -25.79 -17.12
CA PHE A 65 10.82 -25.05 -15.90
C PHE A 65 11.16 -25.99 -14.72
N ASN A 66 10.37 -27.05 -14.51
CA ASN A 66 10.64 -28.03 -13.45
C ASN A 66 11.98 -28.74 -13.65
N SER A 67 12.40 -29.02 -14.89
CA SER A 67 13.72 -29.62 -15.19
C SER A 67 14.91 -28.73 -14.79
N LYS A 68 14.66 -27.42 -14.64
CA LYS A 68 15.62 -26.41 -14.15
C LYS A 68 15.51 -26.18 -12.64
N GLY A 69 14.61 -26.87 -11.94
CA GLY A 69 14.34 -26.69 -10.52
C GLY A 69 13.49 -25.45 -10.19
N ILE A 70 12.83 -24.85 -11.19
CA ILE A 70 11.94 -23.69 -11.00
C ILE A 70 10.52 -24.20 -10.77
N GLN A 71 9.91 -23.78 -9.66
CA GLN A 71 8.53 -24.17 -9.32
C GLN A 71 7.54 -23.58 -10.34
N THR A 72 6.51 -24.34 -10.68
CA THR A 72 5.45 -23.90 -11.61
C THR A 72 4.09 -23.86 -10.93
N SER A 73 3.38 -22.75 -11.05
CA SER A 73 1.98 -22.59 -10.61
C SER A 73 1.11 -22.07 -11.77
N GLY A 74 -0.19 -22.30 -11.72
CA GLY A 74 -1.13 -21.81 -12.73
C GLY A 74 -1.46 -20.33 -12.52
N GLY A 75 -1.65 -19.58 -13.61
CA GLY A 75 -2.22 -18.23 -13.60
C GLY A 75 -3.50 -18.16 -14.43
N ILE A 76 -4.45 -17.31 -14.05
CA ILE A 76 -5.66 -17.05 -14.84
C ILE A 76 -5.99 -15.56 -14.77
N THR A 77 -6.20 -14.93 -15.93
CA THR A 77 -6.69 -13.56 -16.04
C THR A 77 -8.05 -13.53 -16.71
N THR A 78 -9.08 -13.15 -15.95
CA THR A 78 -10.48 -13.20 -16.39
C THR A 78 -10.91 -12.00 -17.21
N THR A 79 -10.32 -11.86 -18.40
CA THR A 79 -10.63 -10.77 -19.36
C THR A 79 -11.16 -11.33 -20.68
N VAL A 80 -12.07 -10.58 -21.32
CA VAL A 80 -12.53 -10.84 -22.69
C VAL A 80 -11.60 -10.19 -23.70
N SER A 81 -11.18 -8.95 -23.44
CA SER A 81 -10.22 -8.21 -24.25
C SER A 81 -9.51 -7.15 -23.44
N GLU A 82 -8.21 -6.99 -23.69
CA GLU A 82 -7.39 -5.87 -23.21
C GLU A 82 -6.88 -5.01 -24.37
N ARG A 83 -7.07 -5.45 -25.63
CA ARG A 83 -6.64 -4.71 -26.81
C ARG A 83 -7.73 -3.71 -27.21
N GLY A 84 -7.41 -2.43 -27.12
CA GLY A 84 -8.36 -1.34 -27.38
C GLY A 84 -9.14 -0.99 -26.11
N GLU A 85 -10.46 -1.17 -26.14
CA GLU A 85 -11.30 -1.01 -24.94
C GLU A 85 -11.18 -2.25 -24.05
N PHE A 86 -10.96 -2.03 -22.75
CA PHE A 86 -10.91 -3.11 -21.76
C PHE A 86 -12.31 -3.72 -21.55
N VAL A 87 -12.40 -5.04 -21.62
CA VAL A 87 -13.64 -5.79 -21.42
C VAL A 87 -13.41 -6.92 -20.41
N SER A 88 -14.06 -6.82 -19.25
CA SER A 88 -14.11 -7.89 -18.23
C SER A 88 -15.11 -8.98 -18.60
N LEU A 89 -14.99 -10.16 -17.97
CA LEU A 89 -16.06 -11.17 -18.05
C LEU A 89 -17.37 -10.61 -17.46
N CYS A 90 -18.49 -11.01 -18.06
CA CYS A 90 -19.83 -10.75 -17.53
C CYS A 90 -20.32 -11.98 -16.77
N TYR A 91 -20.47 -11.86 -15.45
CA TYR A 91 -20.94 -12.98 -14.62
C TYR A 91 -22.47 -13.13 -14.58
N ASN A 92 -23.22 -12.37 -15.39
CA ASN A 92 -24.60 -12.70 -15.74
C ASN A 92 -24.71 -13.43 -17.09
N ASP A 93 -23.59 -13.67 -17.76
CA ASP A 93 -23.54 -14.44 -19.00
C ASP A 93 -23.11 -15.87 -18.67
N ASP A 94 -23.99 -16.83 -18.94
CA ASP A 94 -23.71 -18.25 -18.71
C ASP A 94 -22.55 -18.77 -19.57
N ILE A 95 -22.28 -18.16 -20.74
CA ILE A 95 -21.13 -18.55 -21.57
C ILE A 95 -19.83 -18.20 -20.85
N HIS A 96 -19.72 -16.98 -20.31
CA HIS A 96 -18.52 -16.57 -19.58
C HIS A 96 -18.34 -17.35 -18.27
N LYS A 97 -19.42 -17.56 -17.51
CA LYS A 97 -19.37 -18.35 -16.26
C LYS A 97 -18.94 -19.80 -16.51
N ASN A 98 -19.52 -20.45 -17.51
CA ASN A 98 -19.16 -21.82 -17.86
C ASN A 98 -17.75 -21.91 -18.45
N GLY A 99 -17.33 -20.92 -19.24
CA GLY A 99 -15.96 -20.82 -19.74
C GLY A 99 -14.94 -20.69 -18.60
N LEU A 100 -15.20 -19.83 -17.61
CA LEU A 100 -14.37 -19.74 -16.40
C LEU A 100 -14.29 -21.09 -15.67
N LYS A 101 -15.44 -21.75 -15.48
CA LYS A 101 -15.49 -23.08 -14.85
C LYS A 101 -14.65 -24.12 -15.60
N GLU A 102 -14.68 -24.12 -16.93
CA GLU A 102 -13.85 -25.02 -17.73
C GLU A 102 -12.35 -24.73 -17.55
N ILE A 103 -11.96 -23.45 -17.66
CA ILE A 103 -10.56 -23.02 -17.51
C ILE A 103 -10.01 -23.34 -16.13
N ILE A 104 -10.76 -23.06 -15.05
CA ILE A 104 -10.29 -23.35 -13.69
C ILE A 104 -10.12 -24.85 -13.48
N THR A 105 -11.06 -25.66 -13.99
CA THR A 105 -11.02 -27.12 -13.87
C THR A 105 -9.78 -27.67 -14.58
N LYS A 106 -9.52 -27.23 -15.82
CA LYS A 106 -8.34 -27.65 -16.59
C LYS A 106 -7.03 -27.16 -16.00
N THR A 107 -7.03 -25.97 -15.40
CA THR A 107 -5.84 -25.45 -14.71
C THR A 107 -5.56 -26.27 -13.44
N ALA A 108 -6.59 -26.66 -12.68
CA ALA A 108 -6.47 -27.47 -11.46
C ALA A 108 -6.07 -28.93 -11.72
N GLU A 109 -6.40 -29.49 -12.89
CA GLU A 109 -5.85 -30.79 -13.35
C GLU A 109 -4.32 -30.74 -13.56
N LEU A 110 -3.76 -29.55 -13.83
CA LEU A 110 -2.35 -29.36 -14.17
C LEU A 110 -1.50 -28.81 -13.03
N PHE A 111 -2.05 -28.02 -12.12
CA PHE A 111 -1.29 -27.31 -11.09
C PHE A 111 -1.88 -27.52 -9.70
N ASP A 112 -1.01 -27.66 -8.71
CA ASP A 112 -1.37 -27.74 -7.29
C ASP A 112 -1.49 -26.35 -6.63
N GLU A 113 -1.24 -25.29 -7.38
CA GLU A 113 -1.43 -23.91 -6.95
C GLU A 113 -1.84 -23.05 -8.15
N ILE A 114 -2.85 -22.20 -7.94
CA ILE A 114 -3.40 -21.31 -8.97
C ILE A 114 -3.58 -19.91 -8.40
N ILE A 115 -3.10 -18.91 -9.11
CA ILE A 115 -3.40 -17.51 -8.84
C ILE A 115 -4.39 -16.95 -9.85
N LEU A 116 -5.43 -16.28 -9.35
CA LEU A 116 -6.28 -15.40 -10.15
C LEU A 116 -5.65 -14.01 -10.15
N ASP A 117 -5.39 -13.49 -11.34
CA ASP A 117 -4.86 -12.15 -11.58
C ASP A 117 -5.82 -11.05 -11.14
N ASP A 118 -5.34 -9.81 -11.06
CA ASP A 118 -6.10 -8.68 -10.53
C ASP A 118 -7.22 -8.14 -11.45
N PHE A 119 -7.55 -8.87 -12.52
CA PHE A 119 -8.76 -8.70 -13.32
C PHE A 119 -9.91 -9.67 -12.95
N PHE A 120 -9.80 -10.40 -11.83
CA PHE A 120 -10.91 -11.18 -11.24
C PHE A 120 -11.99 -10.28 -10.62
N PHE A 121 -12.57 -9.42 -11.45
CA PHE A 121 -13.65 -8.51 -11.14
C PHE A 121 -14.62 -8.40 -12.33
N THR A 122 -15.73 -7.69 -12.18
CA THR A 122 -16.56 -7.28 -13.32
C THR A 122 -16.94 -5.81 -13.26
N ASN A 123 -16.68 -5.09 -14.35
CA ASN A 123 -17.18 -3.72 -14.56
C ASN A 123 -18.37 -3.70 -15.55
N CYS A 124 -18.87 -4.88 -15.95
CA CYS A 124 -19.93 -5.02 -16.94
C CYS A 124 -21.22 -4.31 -16.48
N ARG A 125 -21.86 -3.61 -17.41
CA ARG A 125 -23.14 -2.91 -17.23
C ARG A 125 -24.10 -3.21 -18.39
N CYS A 126 -24.06 -4.44 -18.92
CA CYS A 126 -25.02 -4.86 -19.93
C CYS A 126 -26.44 -4.90 -19.36
N LYS A 127 -27.45 -5.04 -20.23
CA LYS A 127 -28.86 -5.07 -19.83
C LYS A 127 -29.14 -6.09 -18.72
N ALA A 128 -28.59 -7.31 -18.83
CA ALA A 128 -28.74 -8.35 -17.81
C ALA A 128 -28.15 -7.93 -16.46
N CYS A 129 -26.96 -7.31 -16.42
CA CYS A 129 -26.39 -6.79 -15.18
C CYS A 129 -27.23 -5.68 -14.56
N ILE A 130 -27.79 -4.79 -15.38
CA ILE A 130 -28.64 -3.68 -14.90
C ILE A 130 -29.93 -4.24 -14.27
N GLU A 131 -30.55 -5.22 -14.93
CA GLU A 131 -31.74 -5.91 -14.43
C GLU A 131 -31.43 -6.69 -13.13
N ALA A 132 -30.31 -7.42 -13.09
CA ALA A 132 -29.89 -8.21 -11.94
C ALA A 132 -29.49 -7.37 -10.72
N LYS A 133 -28.91 -6.17 -10.91
CA LYS A 133 -28.60 -5.24 -9.81
C LYS A 133 -29.84 -4.86 -8.99
N CYS A 134 -31.03 -4.89 -9.59
CA CYS A 134 -32.33 -4.77 -8.91
C CYS A 134 -32.42 -3.67 -7.83
N GLY A 135 -31.91 -2.47 -8.13
CA GLY A 135 -31.96 -1.32 -7.20
C GLY A 135 -30.81 -1.21 -6.19
N LEU A 136 -29.99 -2.23 -5.99
CA LEU A 136 -28.77 -2.17 -5.16
C LEU A 136 -27.75 -1.17 -5.72
N SER A 137 -26.80 -0.70 -4.94
CA SER A 137 -25.60 -0.05 -5.49
C SER A 137 -24.77 -1.03 -6.34
N TRP A 138 -23.85 -0.52 -7.17
CA TRP A 138 -22.94 -1.39 -7.91
C TRP A 138 -22.02 -2.18 -6.97
N ALA A 139 -21.54 -1.55 -5.89
CA ALA A 139 -20.71 -2.19 -4.89
C ALA A 139 -21.44 -3.38 -4.24
N GLU A 140 -22.61 -3.16 -3.65
CA GLU A 140 -23.40 -4.21 -2.99
C GLU A 140 -23.70 -5.38 -3.93
N TYR A 141 -24.13 -5.08 -5.15
CA TYR A 141 -24.44 -6.11 -6.13
C TYR A 141 -23.20 -6.91 -6.56
N ARG A 142 -22.10 -6.23 -6.86
CA ARG A 142 -20.89 -6.88 -7.39
C ARG A 142 -20.17 -7.69 -6.33
N THR A 143 -20.12 -7.24 -5.08
CA THR A 143 -19.48 -8.02 -4.00
C THR A 143 -20.22 -9.32 -3.70
N GLU A 144 -21.57 -9.32 -3.78
CA GLU A 144 -22.36 -10.55 -3.63
C GLU A 144 -22.24 -11.45 -4.86
N LEU A 145 -22.27 -10.88 -6.07
CA LEU A 145 -22.06 -11.62 -7.31
C LEU A 145 -20.69 -12.32 -7.33
N MET A 146 -19.62 -11.60 -6.98
CA MET A 146 -18.26 -12.16 -7.00
C MET A 146 -18.03 -13.19 -5.89
N LYS A 147 -18.73 -13.09 -4.76
CA LYS A 147 -18.77 -14.15 -3.75
C LYS A 147 -19.36 -15.44 -4.32
N GLU A 148 -20.50 -15.37 -5.01
CA GLU A 148 -21.11 -16.54 -5.68
C GLU A 148 -20.17 -17.10 -6.75
N VAL A 149 -19.63 -16.24 -7.61
CA VAL A 149 -18.70 -16.64 -8.69
C VAL A 149 -17.47 -17.36 -8.12
N SER A 150 -16.88 -16.81 -7.06
CA SER A 150 -15.74 -17.41 -6.36
C SER A 150 -16.05 -18.82 -5.85
N ILE A 151 -17.21 -19.02 -5.22
CA ILE A 151 -17.59 -20.34 -4.68
C ILE A 151 -17.91 -21.32 -5.81
N ASP A 152 -18.83 -20.94 -6.69
CA ASP A 152 -19.52 -21.87 -7.57
C ASP A 152 -18.77 -22.15 -8.87
N TYR A 153 -17.96 -21.21 -9.34
CA TYR A 153 -17.29 -21.26 -10.64
C TYR A 153 -15.76 -21.26 -10.55
N VAL A 154 -15.18 -21.02 -9.37
CA VAL A 154 -13.73 -21.11 -9.14
C VAL A 154 -13.40 -22.20 -8.12
N ILE A 155 -13.74 -22.00 -6.85
CA ILE A 155 -13.25 -22.81 -5.73
C ILE A 155 -13.78 -24.25 -5.83
N ARG A 156 -15.10 -24.42 -5.90
CA ARG A 156 -15.70 -25.77 -5.94
C ARG A 156 -15.23 -26.55 -7.18
N PRO A 157 -15.30 -26.02 -8.42
CA PRO A 157 -14.83 -26.77 -9.59
C PRO A 157 -13.35 -27.15 -9.53
N ALA A 158 -12.47 -26.27 -9.03
CA ALA A 158 -11.06 -26.59 -8.87
C ALA A 158 -10.84 -27.73 -7.86
N LYS A 159 -11.50 -27.65 -6.70
CA LYS A 159 -11.37 -28.64 -5.62
C LYS A 159 -12.01 -29.99 -5.95
N GLU A 160 -13.01 -30.02 -6.85
CA GLU A 160 -13.61 -31.26 -7.35
C GLU A 160 -12.60 -32.15 -8.10
N VAL A 161 -11.69 -31.54 -8.87
CA VAL A 161 -10.66 -32.28 -9.64
C VAL A 161 -9.31 -32.37 -8.92
N ASN A 162 -8.99 -31.40 -8.07
CA ASN A 162 -7.81 -31.40 -7.22
C ASN A 162 -8.16 -30.88 -5.82
N PRO A 163 -8.54 -31.77 -4.86
CA PRO A 163 -8.93 -31.35 -3.51
C PRO A 163 -7.85 -30.58 -2.73
N ASN A 164 -6.58 -30.71 -3.13
CA ASN A 164 -5.44 -30.09 -2.46
C ASN A 164 -4.92 -28.82 -3.15
N VAL A 165 -5.54 -28.38 -4.26
CA VAL A 165 -5.08 -27.18 -4.99
C VAL A 165 -5.09 -25.96 -4.08
N ASN A 166 -3.99 -25.20 -4.04
CA ASN A 166 -3.89 -23.94 -3.31
C ASN A 166 -4.41 -22.80 -4.20
N LEU A 167 -5.57 -22.24 -3.87
CA LEU A 167 -6.18 -21.15 -4.63
C LEU A 167 -5.84 -19.78 -4.04
N ILE A 168 -5.32 -18.90 -4.89
CA ILE A 168 -4.86 -17.56 -4.54
C ILE A 168 -5.69 -16.53 -5.32
N ILE A 169 -6.24 -15.54 -4.63
CA ILE A 169 -6.84 -14.35 -5.25
C ILE A 169 -5.89 -13.16 -5.10
N LYS A 170 -5.51 -12.53 -6.22
CA LYS A 170 -4.73 -11.29 -6.21
C LYS A 170 -5.66 -10.08 -6.10
N TYR A 171 -5.39 -9.21 -5.14
CA TYR A 171 -6.03 -7.89 -5.02
C TYR A 171 -5.16 -6.81 -5.67
N PRO A 172 -5.70 -5.91 -6.51
CA PRO A 172 -4.95 -4.90 -7.25
C PRO A 172 -4.42 -3.74 -6.40
N ASN A 173 -3.62 -2.85 -6.97
CA ASN A 173 -3.11 -1.66 -6.27
C ASN A 173 -4.18 -0.61 -5.87
N TRP A 174 -5.41 -0.67 -6.39
CA TRP A 174 -6.47 0.33 -6.18
C TRP A 174 -7.41 0.02 -5.00
N TYR A 175 -6.83 -0.17 -3.81
CA TYR A 175 -7.52 -0.70 -2.62
C TYR A 175 -8.72 0.11 -2.11
N GLU A 176 -8.83 1.41 -2.43
CA GLU A 176 -9.95 2.27 -2.00
C GLU A 176 -11.27 1.96 -2.73
N HIS A 177 -11.23 1.17 -3.82
CA HIS A 177 -12.38 0.98 -4.72
C HIS A 177 -12.66 -0.47 -5.11
N TYR A 178 -12.11 -1.45 -4.39
CA TYR A 178 -12.31 -2.88 -4.63
C TYR A 178 -13.78 -3.28 -4.87
N GLN A 179 -14.66 -2.85 -3.96
CA GLN A 179 -16.08 -3.14 -3.97
C GLN A 179 -16.77 -2.67 -5.25
N GLU A 180 -16.33 -1.55 -5.85
CA GLU A 180 -16.96 -0.98 -7.03
C GLU A 180 -16.89 -1.89 -8.26
N THR A 181 -15.98 -2.86 -8.27
CA THR A 181 -15.85 -3.85 -9.35
C THR A 181 -16.06 -5.29 -8.87
N GLY A 182 -16.24 -5.49 -7.56
CA GLY A 182 -16.66 -6.76 -6.97
C GLY A 182 -15.61 -7.47 -6.14
N TYR A 183 -14.41 -6.91 -5.95
CA TYR A 183 -13.48 -7.47 -4.97
C TYR A 183 -14.05 -7.36 -3.56
N ASN A 184 -14.30 -8.50 -2.93
CA ASN A 184 -15.00 -8.59 -1.67
C ASN A 184 -14.03 -8.96 -0.54
N LEU A 185 -13.35 -7.95 0.02
CA LEU A 185 -12.43 -8.13 1.16
C LEU A 185 -13.08 -8.71 2.42
N LYS A 186 -14.40 -8.62 2.57
CA LYS A 186 -15.09 -9.16 3.74
C LYS A 186 -15.20 -10.68 3.68
N ASP A 187 -15.51 -11.24 2.50
CA ASP A 187 -15.80 -12.67 2.35
C ASP A 187 -14.67 -13.43 1.65
N GLU A 188 -14.16 -12.96 0.52
CA GLU A 188 -13.22 -13.71 -0.34
C GLU A 188 -11.91 -14.11 0.37
N PRO A 189 -11.29 -13.27 1.22
CA PRO A 189 -10.09 -13.69 1.95
C PRO A 189 -10.32 -14.91 2.84
N SER A 190 -11.55 -15.12 3.34
CA SER A 190 -11.89 -16.31 4.12
C SER A 190 -12.18 -17.55 3.24
N LEU A 191 -12.60 -17.34 2.00
CA LEU A 191 -12.98 -18.39 1.05
C LEU A 191 -11.77 -19.00 0.32
N PHE A 192 -10.84 -18.15 -0.14
CA PHE A 192 -9.63 -18.60 -0.84
C PHE A 192 -8.60 -19.18 0.15
N ASP A 193 -7.66 -20.00 -0.33
CA ASP A 193 -6.62 -20.56 0.53
C ASP A 193 -5.61 -19.48 0.95
N MET A 194 -5.23 -18.61 0.00
CA MET A 194 -4.29 -17.50 0.15
C MET A 194 -4.79 -16.25 -0.56
N ILE A 195 -4.21 -15.09 -0.25
CA ILE A 195 -4.38 -13.85 -1.01
C ILE A 195 -3.02 -13.39 -1.55
N TYR A 196 -3.03 -12.48 -2.52
CA TYR A 196 -1.82 -11.87 -3.08
C TYR A 196 -2.06 -10.37 -3.31
N THR A 197 -0.99 -9.57 -3.33
CA THR A 197 -1.10 -8.11 -3.32
C THR A 197 -0.47 -7.46 -4.54
N GLY A 198 -1.23 -6.64 -5.26
CA GLY A 198 -0.74 -5.70 -6.27
C GLY A 198 -0.08 -4.51 -5.59
N THR A 199 1.21 -4.33 -5.84
CA THR A 199 2.04 -3.29 -5.22
C THR A 199 2.48 -2.23 -6.21
N GLU A 200 1.83 -2.18 -7.36
CA GLU A 200 2.16 -1.29 -8.46
C GLU A 200 1.95 0.17 -8.05
N THR A 201 2.96 1.01 -8.26
CA THR A 201 2.86 2.47 -8.11
C THR A 201 3.04 3.16 -9.45
N ARG A 202 2.64 4.43 -9.53
CA ARG A 202 2.70 5.21 -10.76
C ARG A 202 3.21 6.62 -10.49
N ASP A 203 3.63 7.31 -11.54
CA ASP A 203 3.84 8.75 -11.44
C ASP A 203 2.49 9.43 -11.20
N SER A 204 2.30 10.02 -10.01
CA SER A 204 1.04 10.61 -9.60
C SER A 204 0.66 11.87 -10.39
N MET A 205 1.59 12.45 -11.17
CA MET A 205 1.36 13.64 -11.99
C MET A 205 1.09 13.30 -13.46
N TYR A 206 1.77 12.29 -14.01
CA TYR A 206 1.78 12.02 -15.45
C TYR A 206 1.06 10.72 -15.88
N THR A 207 0.36 10.06 -14.96
CA THR A 207 -0.40 8.83 -15.26
C THR A 207 -1.85 8.94 -14.79
N GLN A 208 -2.70 8.02 -15.27
CA GLN A 208 -4.13 8.02 -14.94
C GLN A 208 -4.42 7.57 -13.50
N GLN A 209 -3.46 6.96 -12.80
CA GLN A 209 -3.64 6.48 -11.43
C GLN A 209 -2.84 7.35 -10.45
N HIS A 210 -3.51 7.90 -9.44
CA HIS A 210 -2.87 8.68 -8.40
C HIS A 210 -2.34 7.77 -7.28
N LEU A 211 -1.22 7.09 -7.55
CA LEU A 211 -0.67 6.07 -6.65
C LEU A 211 0.72 6.47 -6.12
N PRO A 212 0.80 7.16 -4.96
CA PRO A 212 2.07 7.58 -4.37
C PRO A 212 2.94 6.38 -4.00
N ARG A 213 4.26 6.57 -3.99
CA ARG A 213 5.23 5.47 -3.82
C ARG A 213 5.03 4.66 -2.54
N TYR A 214 4.65 5.30 -1.43
CA TYR A 214 4.41 4.63 -0.15
C TYR A 214 3.36 3.50 -0.23
N LEU A 215 2.49 3.52 -1.25
CA LEU A 215 1.46 2.52 -1.50
C LEU A 215 2.00 1.09 -1.52
N SER A 216 3.12 0.81 -2.20
CA SER A 216 3.68 -0.54 -2.27
C SER A 216 3.93 -1.15 -0.90
N TYR A 217 4.34 -0.34 0.08
CA TYR A 217 4.48 -0.77 1.48
C TYR A 217 3.13 -0.86 2.17
N PHE A 218 2.32 0.19 2.08
CA PHE A 218 1.08 0.32 2.83
C PHE A 218 0.06 -0.77 2.48
N ILE A 219 -0.13 -1.05 1.19
CA ILE A 219 -1.07 -2.08 0.74
C ILE A 219 -0.61 -3.49 1.11
N MET A 220 0.71 -3.76 1.10
CA MET A 220 1.25 -5.03 1.59
C MET A 220 0.89 -5.26 3.06
N ARG A 221 1.02 -4.22 3.89
CA ARG A 221 0.64 -4.27 5.31
C ARG A 221 -0.87 -4.45 5.48
N TYR A 222 -1.66 -3.70 4.73
CA TYR A 222 -3.12 -3.79 4.80
C TYR A 222 -3.59 -5.21 4.50
N MET A 223 -3.12 -5.78 3.40
CA MET A 223 -3.50 -7.13 3.00
C MET A 223 -2.95 -8.21 3.96
N GLU A 224 -1.75 -8.03 4.55
CA GLU A 224 -1.28 -8.91 5.63
C GLU A 224 -2.24 -8.88 6.83
N ASN A 225 -2.79 -7.71 7.20
CA ASN A 225 -3.76 -7.59 8.30
C ASN A 225 -5.18 -8.05 7.91
N VAL A 226 -5.53 -8.07 6.62
CA VAL A 226 -6.75 -8.72 6.11
C VAL A 226 -6.68 -10.23 6.27
N LYS A 227 -5.52 -10.84 6.00
CA LYS A 227 -5.35 -12.30 6.13
C LYS A 227 -3.97 -12.69 6.69
N PRO A 228 -3.76 -12.55 8.01
CA PRO A 228 -2.47 -12.76 8.64
C PRO A 228 -1.85 -14.11 8.32
N GLY A 229 -0.57 -14.10 7.96
CA GLY A 229 0.20 -15.28 7.59
C GLY A 229 -0.13 -15.86 6.21
N LYS A 230 -1.18 -15.39 5.54
CA LYS A 230 -1.69 -15.95 4.27
C LYS A 230 -1.76 -14.94 3.12
N ASN A 231 -1.09 -13.79 3.25
CA ASN A 231 -0.69 -12.98 2.10
C ASN A 231 0.58 -13.58 1.47
N GLY A 232 0.45 -14.07 0.24
CA GLY A 232 1.50 -14.81 -0.46
C GLY A 232 2.67 -13.94 -0.90
N GLY A 233 2.44 -12.66 -1.19
CA GLY A 233 3.48 -11.77 -1.69
C GLY A 233 2.97 -10.52 -2.36
N GLY A 234 3.93 -9.77 -2.90
CA GLY A 234 3.68 -8.56 -3.69
C GLY A 234 3.99 -8.78 -5.16
N TRP A 235 3.26 -8.08 -6.02
CA TRP A 235 3.34 -8.16 -7.48
C TRP A 235 3.50 -6.75 -8.03
N PHE A 236 4.39 -6.55 -9.01
CA PHE A 236 4.46 -5.28 -9.72
C PHE A 236 4.96 -5.42 -11.17
N ASP A 237 4.68 -4.38 -11.97
CA ASP A 237 5.02 -4.29 -13.38
C ASP A 237 6.02 -3.16 -13.70
N PRO A 238 6.66 -3.17 -14.89
CA PRO A 238 7.52 -2.09 -15.36
C PRO A 238 6.76 -0.92 -16.02
N TYR A 239 5.44 -1.00 -16.12
CA TYR A 239 4.65 -0.02 -16.86
C TYR A 239 4.61 1.30 -16.12
N GLN A 240 4.70 2.38 -16.90
CA GLN A 240 4.66 3.75 -16.38
C GLN A 240 5.70 4.02 -15.26
N CYS A 241 6.81 3.26 -15.24
CA CYS A 241 7.93 3.40 -14.31
C CYS A 241 9.20 3.97 -14.99
N SER A 242 9.18 4.17 -16.32
CA SER A 242 10.36 4.60 -17.08
C SER A 242 10.75 6.07 -16.87
N TYR A 243 9.86 6.88 -16.29
CA TYR A 243 10.15 8.28 -15.92
C TYR A 243 11.31 8.39 -14.91
N ASN A 244 11.52 7.33 -14.12
CA ASN A 244 12.60 7.25 -13.15
C ASN A 244 12.90 5.78 -12.85
N LEU A 245 14.10 5.30 -13.15
CA LEU A 245 14.48 3.91 -12.89
C LEU A 245 14.40 3.51 -11.41
N GLN A 246 14.54 4.47 -10.49
CA GLN A 246 14.34 4.23 -9.07
C GLN A 246 12.88 3.99 -8.72
N SER A 247 11.91 4.40 -9.54
CA SER A 247 10.49 4.10 -9.29
C SER A 247 10.21 2.60 -9.33
N TYR A 248 10.75 1.89 -10.33
CA TYR A 248 10.66 0.43 -10.38
C TYR A 248 11.38 -0.24 -9.20
N ALA A 249 12.57 0.25 -8.86
CA ALA A 249 13.31 -0.21 -7.70
C ALA A 249 12.57 0.05 -6.37
N ASP A 250 11.82 1.15 -6.29
CA ASP A 250 11.04 1.51 -5.11
C ASP A 250 9.84 0.58 -4.92
N GLN A 251 9.20 0.12 -6.01
CA GLN A 251 8.18 -0.94 -5.91
C GLN A 251 8.78 -2.18 -5.23
N ALA A 252 9.92 -2.68 -5.73
CA ALA A 252 10.60 -3.83 -5.12
C ALA A 252 10.96 -3.59 -3.64
N ARG A 253 11.56 -2.43 -3.33
CA ARG A 253 11.99 -2.10 -1.96
C ARG A 253 10.84 -2.02 -0.98
N LEU A 254 9.80 -1.27 -1.34
CA LEU A 254 8.69 -1.03 -0.44
C LEU A 254 7.84 -2.27 -0.25
N THR A 255 7.71 -3.11 -1.27
CA THR A 255 7.08 -4.43 -1.17
C THR A 255 7.80 -5.34 -0.17
N VAL A 256 9.13 -5.41 -0.23
CA VAL A 256 9.92 -6.23 0.71
C VAL A 256 10.00 -5.59 2.11
N PHE A 257 10.05 -4.26 2.23
CA PHE A 257 9.92 -3.58 3.52
C PHE A 257 8.58 -3.88 4.21
N GLY A 258 7.52 -4.09 3.43
CA GLY A 258 6.21 -4.55 3.87
C GLY A 258 6.13 -6.05 4.24
N LYS A 259 7.27 -6.78 4.18
CA LYS A 259 7.43 -8.21 4.49
C LYS A 259 6.76 -9.17 3.50
N ALA A 260 6.79 -8.85 2.20
CA ALA A 260 6.39 -9.79 1.16
C ALA A 260 7.20 -11.10 1.23
N LYS A 261 6.52 -12.25 1.20
CA LYS A 261 7.13 -13.60 1.20
C LYS A 261 7.57 -14.04 -0.19
N GLU A 262 6.87 -13.56 -1.21
CA GLU A 262 7.18 -13.73 -2.62
C GLU A 262 7.11 -12.36 -3.32
N VAL A 263 8.00 -12.12 -4.27
CA VAL A 263 7.98 -10.94 -5.15
C VAL A 263 7.78 -11.42 -6.57
N THR A 264 6.64 -11.08 -7.16
CA THR A 264 6.28 -11.44 -8.52
C THR A 264 6.55 -10.28 -9.48
N LEU A 265 7.37 -10.54 -10.50
CA LEU A 265 7.66 -9.60 -11.58
C LEU A 265 6.75 -9.86 -12.77
N PHE A 266 5.88 -8.90 -13.08
CA PHE A 266 5.02 -8.93 -14.26
C PHE A 266 5.68 -8.16 -15.40
N CYS A 267 5.88 -8.72 -16.58
CA CYS A 267 5.68 -10.11 -16.97
C CYS A 267 6.78 -10.58 -17.93
N LEU A 268 6.83 -11.88 -18.20
CA LEU A 268 7.83 -12.52 -19.05
C LEU A 268 8.12 -11.73 -20.35
N GLY A 269 7.08 -11.41 -21.12
CA GLY A 269 7.22 -10.71 -22.40
C GLY A 269 7.69 -9.27 -22.22
N ALA A 270 7.07 -8.52 -21.31
CA ALA A 270 7.46 -7.13 -21.04
C ALA A 270 8.93 -7.06 -20.58
N LEU A 271 9.34 -7.92 -19.65
CA LEU A 271 10.69 -7.93 -19.09
C LEU A 271 11.77 -8.46 -20.06
N LEU A 272 11.38 -9.06 -21.17
CA LEU A 272 12.28 -9.38 -22.29
C LEU A 272 12.25 -8.31 -23.40
N ASP A 273 11.20 -7.48 -23.43
CA ASP A 273 11.06 -6.43 -24.42
C ASP A 273 12.14 -5.36 -24.25
N ARG A 274 12.58 -4.75 -25.34
CA ARG A 274 13.64 -3.75 -25.34
C ARG A 274 13.30 -2.54 -24.46
N ASP A 275 12.03 -2.17 -24.36
CA ASP A 275 11.59 -0.97 -23.65
C ASP A 275 11.60 -1.15 -22.13
N TYR A 276 11.57 -2.40 -21.64
CA TYR A 276 11.47 -2.70 -20.20
C TYR A 276 12.55 -3.66 -19.69
N SER A 277 13.29 -4.36 -20.55
CA SER A 277 14.29 -5.35 -20.14
C SER A 277 15.39 -4.81 -19.24
N MET A 278 15.65 -3.51 -19.25
CA MET A 278 16.57 -2.86 -18.31
C MET A 278 16.14 -3.00 -16.83
N PHE A 279 14.86 -3.26 -16.56
CA PHE A 279 14.35 -3.44 -15.21
C PHE A 279 14.74 -4.79 -14.59
N VAL A 280 15.07 -5.80 -15.41
CA VAL A 280 15.53 -7.11 -14.93
C VAL A 280 16.86 -7.00 -14.16
N PRO A 281 17.95 -6.43 -14.72
CA PRO A 281 19.20 -6.25 -13.96
C PRO A 281 19.05 -5.30 -12.78
N ILE A 282 18.19 -4.26 -12.87
CA ILE A 282 17.91 -3.35 -11.76
C ILE A 282 17.22 -4.10 -10.61
N GLY A 283 16.17 -4.86 -10.91
CA GLY A 283 15.46 -5.70 -9.96
C GLY A 283 16.40 -6.70 -9.30
N GLY A 284 17.25 -7.36 -10.09
CA GLY A 284 18.30 -8.26 -9.63
C GLY A 284 19.18 -7.66 -8.55
N TYR A 285 19.82 -6.53 -8.86
CA TYR A 285 20.68 -5.83 -7.92
C TYR A 285 19.93 -5.40 -6.65
N VAL A 286 18.73 -4.85 -6.80
CA VAL A 286 17.92 -4.36 -5.67
C VAL A 286 17.55 -5.52 -4.75
N LEU A 287 17.00 -6.61 -5.29
CA LEU A 287 16.56 -7.75 -4.51
C LEU A 287 17.73 -8.46 -3.83
N GLU A 288 18.87 -8.59 -4.51
CA GLU A 288 20.09 -9.16 -3.89
C GLU A 288 20.56 -8.33 -2.70
N THR A 289 20.65 -7.00 -2.87
CA THR A 289 21.04 -6.09 -1.77
C THR A 289 20.05 -6.18 -0.60
N MET A 290 18.75 -6.32 -0.89
CA MET A 290 17.74 -6.42 0.16
C MET A 290 17.82 -7.73 0.94
N ASP A 291 18.03 -8.84 0.25
CA ASP A 291 18.15 -10.16 0.87
C ASP A 291 19.31 -10.27 1.88
N GLU A 292 20.30 -9.37 1.80
CA GLU A 292 21.40 -9.34 2.76
C GLU A 292 20.96 -8.95 4.18
N PHE A 293 19.95 -8.08 4.33
CA PHE A 293 19.62 -7.48 5.63
C PHE A 293 18.16 -7.59 6.06
N VAL A 294 17.21 -7.81 5.14
CA VAL A 294 15.76 -7.75 5.48
C VAL A 294 15.31 -8.86 6.43
N GLY A 295 16.07 -9.96 6.50
CA GLY A 295 15.88 -11.01 7.52
C GLY A 295 16.16 -10.54 8.95
N GLY A 296 16.93 -9.47 9.12
CA GLY A 296 17.18 -8.83 10.42
C GLY A 296 16.10 -7.84 10.84
N LEU A 297 15.20 -7.43 9.93
CA LEU A 297 14.09 -6.52 10.25
C LEU A 297 12.98 -7.27 11.01
N GLY A 298 12.32 -6.60 11.95
CA GLY A 298 11.21 -7.16 12.74
C GLY A 298 9.87 -7.14 12.01
N ASN A 299 8.76 -7.23 12.74
CA ASN A 299 7.45 -6.97 12.16
C ASN A 299 7.21 -5.45 12.04
N PRO A 300 6.63 -4.98 10.93
CA PRO A 300 6.32 -3.57 10.75
C PRO A 300 5.36 -3.06 11.83
N ILE A 301 5.61 -1.85 12.33
CA ILE A 301 4.77 -1.16 13.32
C ILE A 301 4.64 0.32 12.94
N GLY A 302 3.56 0.97 13.39
CA GLY A 302 3.32 2.39 13.13
C GLY A 302 2.05 2.89 13.82
N THR A 303 1.61 4.09 13.46
CA THR A 303 0.29 4.58 13.85
C THR A 303 -0.78 3.75 13.17
N ALA A 304 -1.72 3.21 13.94
CA ALA A 304 -2.77 2.33 13.42
C ALA A 304 -3.71 3.11 12.50
N CYS A 305 -3.94 2.64 11.28
CA CYS A 305 -4.88 3.25 10.34
C CYS A 305 -6.09 2.33 10.18
N TYR A 306 -7.26 2.75 10.63
CA TYR A 306 -8.47 1.93 10.46
C TYR A 306 -9.10 2.21 9.09
N ILE A 307 -9.16 1.18 8.24
CA ILE A 307 -9.77 1.23 6.90
C ILE A 307 -10.84 0.12 6.83
N PRO A 308 -12.11 0.42 7.18
CA PRO A 308 -13.17 -0.57 7.17
C PRO A 308 -13.28 -1.26 5.79
N TYR A 309 -13.70 -2.52 5.77
CA TYR A 309 -13.97 -3.19 4.50
C TYR A 309 -14.97 -2.40 3.65
N HIS A 310 -14.68 -2.31 2.35
CA HIS A 310 -15.54 -1.65 1.35
C HIS A 310 -15.82 -0.17 1.62
N SER A 311 -14.95 0.48 2.41
CA SER A 311 -15.01 1.92 2.64
C SER A 311 -14.34 2.71 1.51
N MET A 312 -14.59 4.02 1.48
CA MET A 312 -13.96 4.98 0.56
C MET A 312 -13.98 6.38 1.17
N GLY A 313 -13.18 7.29 0.61
CA GLY A 313 -13.07 8.67 1.07
C GLY A 313 -11.63 9.01 1.43
N GLU A 314 -11.20 10.22 1.04
CA GLU A 314 -9.78 10.61 1.10
C GLU A 314 -8.84 9.58 0.44
N ASP A 315 -9.19 9.15 -0.78
CA ASP A 315 -8.50 8.06 -1.48
C ASP A 315 -6.98 8.22 -1.49
N TYR A 316 -6.29 7.19 -1.00
CA TYR A 316 -4.83 7.12 -0.93
C TYR A 316 -4.16 8.17 -0.03
N LEU A 317 -4.89 8.96 0.76
CA LEU A 317 -4.33 9.97 1.66
C LEU A 317 -3.26 9.39 2.60
N HIS A 318 -3.48 8.17 3.09
CA HIS A 318 -2.50 7.44 3.90
C HIS A 318 -1.11 7.36 3.24
N ASN A 319 -1.07 7.20 1.92
CA ASN A 319 0.18 7.12 1.17
C ASN A 319 0.87 8.49 1.09
N TYR A 320 0.11 9.59 0.99
CA TYR A 320 0.66 10.94 1.11
C TYR A 320 1.22 11.19 2.52
N MET A 321 0.52 10.75 3.55
CA MET A 321 0.96 10.88 4.94
C MET A 321 2.23 10.05 5.23
N GLY A 322 2.33 8.83 4.69
CA GLY A 322 3.52 7.99 4.81
C GLY A 322 4.76 8.60 4.13
N MET A 323 4.58 9.32 3.02
CA MET A 323 5.64 10.08 2.36
C MET A 323 6.15 11.27 3.19
N LEU A 324 5.43 11.67 4.24
CA LEU A 324 5.89 12.64 5.24
C LEU A 324 6.77 12.01 6.32
N GLY A 325 7.04 10.70 6.29
CA GLY A 325 7.87 10.05 7.30
C GLY A 325 7.11 9.74 8.58
N ILE A 326 5.81 9.51 8.46
CA ILE A 326 4.95 8.99 9.52
C ILE A 326 4.82 7.48 9.28
N PRO A 327 5.32 6.62 10.18
CA PRO A 327 5.11 5.19 10.07
C PRO A 327 3.63 4.86 10.27
N LEU A 328 3.03 4.13 9.32
CA LEU A 328 1.62 3.77 9.34
C LEU A 328 1.47 2.25 9.27
N GLU A 329 0.51 1.71 10.02
CA GLU A 329 0.13 0.29 10.01
C GLU A 329 -1.40 0.17 9.81
N PRO A 330 -1.86 -0.22 8.60
CA PRO A 330 -3.30 -0.25 8.29
C PRO A 330 -3.99 -1.55 8.68
N TYR A 331 -5.21 -1.43 9.22
CA TYR A 331 -6.05 -2.52 9.69
C TYR A 331 -7.46 -2.44 9.10
N PRO A 332 -8.07 -3.58 8.72
CA PRO A 332 -9.46 -3.61 8.28
C PRO A 332 -10.48 -3.58 9.43
N TYR A 333 -10.01 -3.67 10.67
CA TYR A 333 -10.79 -3.61 11.90
C TYR A 333 -10.24 -2.49 12.80
N PHE A 334 -11.08 -1.98 13.70
CA PHE A 334 -10.68 -0.97 14.66
C PHE A 334 -9.82 -1.62 15.75
N GLU A 335 -8.50 -1.43 15.68
CA GLU A 335 -7.55 -1.97 16.65
C GLU A 335 -7.52 -1.11 17.92
N SER A 336 -8.34 -1.48 18.91
CA SER A 336 -8.50 -0.72 20.16
C SER A 336 -7.27 -0.77 21.07
N GLU A 337 -6.40 -1.77 20.89
CA GLU A 337 -5.20 -1.90 21.72
C GLU A 337 -4.03 -1.05 21.26
N GLU A 338 -4.15 -0.38 20.12
CA GLU A 338 -3.11 0.52 19.63
C GLU A 338 -3.12 1.86 20.37
N LYS A 339 -1.92 2.42 20.59
CA LYS A 339 -1.79 3.67 21.35
C LYS A 339 -2.14 4.89 20.51
N ASN A 340 -1.88 4.83 19.21
CA ASN A 340 -2.09 5.91 18.26
C ASN A 340 -2.97 5.40 17.12
N ILE A 341 -4.12 6.04 16.92
CA ILE A 341 -5.12 5.65 15.93
C ILE A 341 -5.35 6.82 14.98
N PHE A 342 -5.18 6.60 13.68
CA PHE A 342 -5.44 7.56 12.62
C PHE A 342 -6.67 7.15 11.81
N LEU A 343 -7.61 8.08 11.68
CA LEU A 343 -8.89 7.88 11.00
C LEU A 343 -9.08 8.95 9.92
N THR A 344 -9.28 8.49 8.68
CA THR A 344 -9.61 9.34 7.53
C THR A 344 -11.11 9.27 7.25
N GLU A 345 -11.56 9.97 6.20
CA GLU A 345 -12.97 9.99 5.78
C GLU A 345 -13.60 8.59 5.64
N ASN A 346 -12.83 7.60 5.20
CA ASN A 346 -13.29 6.23 5.04
C ASN A 346 -13.84 5.58 6.33
N ALA A 347 -13.40 6.03 7.51
CA ALA A 347 -13.87 5.53 8.79
C ALA A 347 -15.36 5.85 9.05
N ALA A 348 -15.94 6.83 8.34
CA ALA A 348 -17.38 7.16 8.42
C ALA A 348 -18.31 6.03 7.92
N TYR A 349 -17.77 5.04 7.19
CA TYR A 349 -18.53 3.85 6.81
C TYR A 349 -18.92 2.99 8.02
N ASP A 350 -18.17 3.08 9.10
CA ASP A 350 -18.49 2.41 10.36
C ASP A 350 -19.46 3.26 11.19
N LYS A 351 -20.71 2.80 11.33
CA LYS A 351 -21.75 3.54 12.07
C LYS A 351 -21.48 3.65 13.57
N GLU A 352 -20.52 2.90 14.09
CA GLU A 352 -20.08 2.96 15.48
C GLU A 352 -18.75 3.73 15.63
N ILE A 353 -18.27 4.42 14.59
CA ILE A 353 -16.95 5.07 14.65
C ILE A 353 -16.82 6.10 15.77
N VAL A 354 -17.88 6.87 16.05
CA VAL A 354 -17.82 7.88 17.12
C VAL A 354 -17.76 7.24 18.51
N SER A 355 -18.51 6.17 18.77
CA SER A 355 -18.41 5.46 20.06
C SER A 355 -17.06 4.78 20.23
N LYS A 356 -16.45 4.29 19.14
CA LYS A 356 -15.08 3.75 19.13
C LYS A 356 -14.04 4.84 19.44
N ILE A 357 -14.18 6.02 18.83
CA ILE A 357 -13.34 7.19 19.14
C ILE A 357 -13.46 7.58 20.62
N GLU A 358 -14.68 7.72 21.13
CA GLU A 358 -14.92 8.09 22.53
C GLU A 358 -14.30 7.07 23.49
N THR A 359 -14.49 5.78 23.23
CA THR A 359 -13.93 4.70 24.04
C THR A 359 -12.39 4.75 24.05
N ALA A 360 -11.76 4.86 22.88
CA ALA A 360 -10.31 4.98 22.77
C ALA A 360 -9.78 6.21 23.53
N LEU A 361 -10.45 7.36 23.43
CA LEU A 361 -10.07 8.56 24.19
C LEU A 361 -10.21 8.36 25.71
N LEU A 362 -11.29 7.73 26.18
CA LEU A 362 -11.49 7.42 27.60
C LEU A 362 -10.39 6.50 28.15
N GLU A 363 -9.94 5.54 27.34
CA GLU A 363 -8.85 4.60 27.66
C GLU A 363 -7.44 5.21 27.57
N GLY A 364 -7.33 6.50 27.24
CA GLY A 364 -6.04 7.19 27.20
C GLY A 364 -5.30 7.07 25.87
N ARG A 365 -5.98 6.66 24.80
CA ARG A 365 -5.39 6.58 23.46
C ARG A 365 -5.27 7.95 22.80
N ASN A 366 -4.36 8.03 21.83
CA ASN A 366 -4.18 9.19 20.96
C ASN A 366 -4.93 8.94 19.64
N VAL A 367 -5.97 9.72 19.37
CA VAL A 367 -6.79 9.62 18.17
C VAL A 367 -6.52 10.83 17.28
N ILE A 368 -6.19 10.59 16.02
CA ILE A 368 -6.00 11.59 14.98
C ILE A 368 -7.09 11.42 13.94
N ILE A 369 -7.83 12.48 13.66
CA ILE A 369 -8.83 12.47 12.59
C ILE A 369 -8.50 13.53 11.53
N THR A 370 -8.99 13.33 10.31
CA THR A 370 -8.88 14.33 9.24
C THR A 370 -10.07 15.30 9.24
N SER A 371 -9.88 16.44 8.58
CA SER A 371 -11.00 17.33 8.22
C SER A 371 -12.03 16.65 7.31
N GLY A 372 -11.64 15.65 6.50
CA GLY A 372 -12.56 14.86 5.69
C GLY A 372 -13.50 14.01 6.54
N LEU A 373 -12.97 13.27 7.54
CA LEU A 373 -13.80 12.53 8.49
C LEU A 373 -14.75 13.45 9.26
N LEU A 374 -14.24 14.58 9.76
CA LEU A 374 -15.07 15.59 10.42
C LEU A 374 -16.25 16.03 9.54
N LYS A 375 -16.00 16.31 8.26
CA LYS A 375 -17.03 16.70 7.28
C LYS A 375 -18.04 15.58 7.06
N ALA A 376 -17.58 14.34 6.86
CA ALA A 376 -18.44 13.20 6.60
C ALA A 376 -19.40 12.93 7.77
N LEU A 377 -18.88 12.91 9.01
CA LEU A 377 -19.70 12.74 10.22
C LEU A 377 -20.73 13.85 10.37
N GLN A 378 -20.33 15.11 10.14
CA GLN A 378 -21.24 16.25 10.19
C GLN A 378 -22.38 16.15 9.17
N ASN A 379 -22.09 15.69 7.94
CA ASN A 379 -23.11 15.52 6.90
C ASN A 379 -24.13 14.43 7.27
N GLU A 380 -23.72 13.43 8.05
CA GLU A 380 -24.61 12.40 8.61
C GLU A 380 -25.36 12.88 9.88
N GLY A 381 -25.11 14.11 10.34
CA GLY A 381 -25.69 14.63 11.59
C GLY A 381 -25.06 14.05 12.85
N VAL A 382 -23.94 13.33 12.71
CA VAL A 382 -23.18 12.72 13.81
C VAL A 382 -22.20 13.75 14.36
N LYS A 383 -22.14 13.90 15.68
CA LYS A 383 -21.27 14.86 16.36
C LYS A 383 -20.11 14.14 17.02
N LEU A 384 -18.91 14.68 16.82
CA LEU A 384 -17.75 14.32 17.62
C LEU A 384 -17.85 14.89 19.04
N PRO A 385 -17.10 14.33 20.01
CA PRO A 385 -17.10 14.82 21.39
C PRO A 385 -16.32 16.13 21.58
N VAL A 386 -16.21 16.98 20.55
CA VAL A 386 -15.48 18.27 20.55
C VAL A 386 -16.20 19.34 19.73
N ASN A 387 -15.99 20.61 20.07
CA ASN A 387 -16.62 21.74 19.39
C ASN A 387 -15.80 22.24 18.20
N VAL A 388 -15.67 21.40 17.17
CA VAL A 388 -15.05 21.75 15.89
C VAL A 388 -16.03 21.50 14.76
N ARG A 389 -16.07 22.43 13.79
CA ARG A 389 -16.99 22.41 12.66
C ARG A 389 -16.25 22.66 11.35
N TYR A 390 -16.38 21.72 10.42
CA TYR A 390 -16.02 21.90 9.03
C TYR A 390 -16.93 22.94 8.37
N THR A 391 -16.34 23.83 7.56
CA THR A 391 -17.08 24.79 6.72
C THR A 391 -16.66 24.66 5.25
N ASP A 392 -17.54 25.04 4.32
CA ASP A 392 -17.23 25.05 2.89
C ASP A 392 -16.34 26.25 2.46
N ARG A 393 -15.95 27.11 3.40
CA ARG A 393 -15.02 28.21 3.11
C ARG A 393 -13.61 27.67 2.99
N LYS A 394 -12.84 28.25 2.07
CA LYS A 394 -11.43 27.91 1.82
C LYS A 394 -10.53 29.13 1.99
N ALA A 395 -9.26 28.89 2.26
CA ALA A 395 -8.26 29.95 2.31
C ALA A 395 -6.94 29.49 1.70
N TYR A 396 -6.30 30.39 0.96
CA TYR A 396 -4.91 30.22 0.57
C TYR A 396 -4.01 30.64 1.72
N ILE A 397 -3.01 29.80 2.00
CA ILE A 397 -1.98 30.04 3.01
C ILE A 397 -0.60 29.77 2.41
N ASN A 398 0.42 30.48 2.90
CA ASN A 398 1.82 30.21 2.57
C ASN A 398 2.75 30.41 3.78
N GLU A 399 2.20 30.85 4.92
CA GLU A 399 2.91 30.99 6.19
C GLU A 399 2.18 30.19 7.25
N PHE A 400 2.94 29.64 8.18
CA PHE A 400 2.48 28.77 9.25
C PHE A 400 3.03 29.28 10.57
N ALA A 401 2.16 29.43 11.56
CA ALA A 401 2.53 29.71 12.93
C ALA A 401 2.43 28.42 13.76
N LEU A 402 3.47 28.13 14.53
CA LEU A 402 3.56 26.95 15.40
C LEU A 402 3.39 27.36 16.85
N SER A 403 2.66 26.51 17.60
CA SER A 403 2.53 26.60 19.06
C SER A 403 2.87 25.27 19.72
N ALA A 404 3.66 25.29 20.79
CA ALA A 404 3.97 24.10 21.58
C ALA A 404 2.77 23.61 22.43
N HIS A 405 1.92 24.55 22.87
CA HIS A 405 0.81 24.28 23.79
C HIS A 405 -0.52 24.91 23.37
N GLY A 406 -0.54 25.66 22.25
CA GLY A 406 -1.71 26.34 21.70
C GLY A 406 -2.07 27.69 22.30
N ILE A 407 -1.29 28.20 23.25
CA ILE A 407 -1.57 29.47 23.94
C ILE A 407 -0.97 30.66 23.18
N SER A 408 0.21 30.50 22.61
CA SER A 408 0.92 31.54 21.86
C SER A 408 1.73 30.91 20.73
N PHE A 409 1.89 31.61 19.62
CA PHE A 409 2.78 31.16 18.55
C PHE A 409 4.24 31.50 18.89
N GLU A 410 5.14 30.51 18.85
CA GLU A 410 6.57 30.73 19.13
C GLU A 410 7.41 30.84 17.86
N LYS A 411 6.88 30.37 16.71
CA LYS A 411 7.62 30.37 15.44
C LYS A 411 6.69 30.56 14.25
N ILE A 412 7.15 31.32 13.26
CA ILE A 412 6.52 31.45 11.95
C ILE A 412 7.48 30.91 10.89
N VAL A 413 6.96 30.13 9.95
CA VAL A 413 7.69 29.52 8.83
C VAL A 413 6.87 29.59 7.55
N SER A 414 7.51 29.56 6.39
CA SER A 414 6.82 29.72 5.09
C SER A 414 7.01 28.49 4.21
N SER A 415 5.96 28.09 3.49
CA SER A 415 6.03 27.06 2.45
C SER A 415 6.63 27.62 1.15
N THR A 416 7.03 26.73 0.25
CA THR A 416 7.56 27.12 -1.07
C THR A 416 6.46 27.57 -2.04
N LYS A 417 5.19 27.28 -1.73
CA LYS A 417 4.03 27.63 -2.56
C LYS A 417 2.81 27.91 -1.71
N SER A 418 1.84 28.62 -2.29
CA SER A 418 0.51 28.81 -1.70
C SER A 418 -0.26 27.48 -1.71
N ILE A 419 -1.00 27.21 -0.63
CA ILE A 419 -1.73 25.96 -0.39
C ILE A 419 -3.19 26.31 -0.07
N LEU A 420 -4.14 25.62 -0.69
CA LEU A 420 -5.57 25.82 -0.45
C LEU A 420 -6.06 24.83 0.62
N ILE A 421 -6.60 25.37 1.71
CA ILE A 421 -7.13 24.57 2.83
C ILE A 421 -8.59 24.93 3.15
N PRO A 422 -9.37 23.99 3.72
CA PRO A 422 -10.64 24.31 4.35
C PRO A 422 -10.48 25.16 5.62
N GLN A 423 -11.46 26.00 5.89
CA GLN A 423 -11.55 26.77 7.12
C GLN A 423 -12.37 25.99 8.15
N LEU A 424 -11.72 25.47 9.19
CA LEU A 424 -12.40 24.88 10.33
C LEU A 424 -12.76 25.98 11.34
N GLU A 425 -13.98 25.93 11.86
CA GLU A 425 -14.40 26.72 13.02
C GLU A 425 -14.24 25.87 14.28
N TYR A 426 -13.78 26.48 15.37
CA TYR A 426 -13.59 25.81 16.65
C TYR A 426 -13.79 26.81 17.79
N ALA A 427 -14.10 26.32 18.98
CA ALA A 427 -14.19 27.16 20.17
C ALA A 427 -12.81 27.39 20.80
N THR A 428 -12.35 28.64 20.82
CA THR A 428 -11.10 29.02 21.51
C THR A 428 -11.18 28.65 23.01
N ASN A 429 -10.06 28.16 23.56
CA ASN A 429 -9.93 27.63 24.93
C ASN A 429 -10.64 26.28 25.20
N ASP A 430 -11.37 25.72 24.23
CA ASP A 430 -11.85 24.32 24.25
C ASP A 430 -10.90 23.41 23.46
N VAL A 431 -10.45 23.89 22.30
CA VAL A 431 -9.51 23.22 21.41
C VAL A 431 -8.34 24.15 21.10
N TRP A 432 -7.13 23.58 21.08
CA TRP A 432 -5.88 24.31 20.94
C TRP A 432 -5.32 24.19 19.53
N GLN A 433 -4.86 25.30 18.95
CA GLN A 433 -4.18 25.31 17.66
C GLN A 433 -2.67 25.08 17.85
N LEU A 434 -2.17 23.92 17.46
CA LEU A 434 -0.72 23.65 17.49
C LEU A 434 -0.03 24.16 16.23
N ILE A 435 -0.75 24.18 15.11
CA ILE A 435 -0.27 24.71 13.84
C ILE A 435 -1.41 25.49 13.20
N SER A 436 -1.13 26.71 12.77
CA SER A 436 -2.10 27.56 12.06
C SER A 436 -1.50 28.08 10.77
N GLY A 437 -2.24 27.98 9.67
CA GLY A 437 -1.95 28.68 8.41
C GLY A 437 -2.39 30.14 8.51
N LEU A 438 -1.51 31.07 8.16
CA LEU A 438 -1.78 32.50 8.21
C LEU A 438 -2.44 32.95 6.89
N GLY A 439 -3.61 33.57 7.01
CA GLY A 439 -4.33 34.21 5.91
C GLY A 439 -4.33 35.74 6.06
N ASN A 440 -5.29 36.41 5.42
CA ASN A 440 -5.37 37.88 5.45
C ASN A 440 -6.02 38.39 6.76
N ASN A 441 -5.21 38.88 7.70
CA ASN A 441 -5.65 39.31 9.04
C ASN A 441 -6.47 38.24 9.79
N ASN A 442 -6.19 36.97 9.51
CA ASN A 442 -6.84 35.83 10.14
C ASN A 442 -5.88 34.62 10.08
N ASN A 443 -6.17 33.57 10.85
CA ASN A 443 -5.47 32.29 10.76
C ASN A 443 -6.47 31.13 10.76
N PHE A 444 -6.04 30.00 10.19
CA PHE A 444 -6.86 28.80 10.04
C PHE A 444 -6.07 27.61 10.57
N PRO A 445 -6.69 26.75 11.40
CA PRO A 445 -5.95 25.64 12.01
C PRO A 445 -5.53 24.62 10.95
N ILE A 446 -4.28 24.15 11.06
CA ILE A 446 -3.75 22.98 10.34
C ILE A 446 -3.75 21.76 11.25
N LEU A 447 -3.40 21.95 12.52
CA LEU A 447 -3.43 20.91 13.54
C LEU A 447 -4.11 21.48 14.79
N LEU A 448 -5.31 20.96 15.07
CA LEU A 448 -6.00 21.17 16.33
C LEU A 448 -5.68 20.02 17.28
N ASN A 449 -5.67 20.31 18.58
CA ASN A 449 -5.45 19.33 19.61
C ASN A 449 -6.29 19.64 20.86
N THR A 450 -6.86 18.61 21.48
CA THR A 450 -7.46 18.73 22.82
C THR A 450 -7.33 17.43 23.60
N LYS A 451 -7.33 17.56 24.94
CA LYS A 451 -7.39 16.41 25.83
C LYS A 451 -8.85 16.02 26.02
N TYR A 452 -9.12 14.72 25.99
CA TYR A 452 -10.43 14.17 26.30
C TYR A 452 -10.25 13.01 27.27
N SER A 453 -10.65 13.22 28.54
CA SER A 453 -10.29 12.30 29.64
C SER A 453 -8.76 12.10 29.70
N ASN A 454 -8.29 10.85 29.68
CA ASN A 454 -6.87 10.49 29.66
C ASN A 454 -6.26 10.54 28.25
N GLY A 455 -7.09 10.62 27.21
CA GLY A 455 -6.70 10.54 25.82
C GLY A 455 -6.48 11.91 25.19
N ASN A 456 -6.09 11.87 23.92
CA ASN A 456 -5.81 13.05 23.12
C ASN A 456 -6.51 12.94 21.76
N LEU A 457 -7.23 13.98 21.37
CA LEU A 457 -7.84 14.09 20.05
C LEU A 457 -7.14 15.18 19.25
N SER A 458 -6.56 14.80 18.11
CA SER A 458 -6.01 15.72 17.12
C SER A 458 -6.88 15.75 15.86
N ILE A 459 -7.06 16.95 15.29
CA ILE A 459 -7.73 17.12 13.98
C ILE A 459 -6.73 17.74 13.02
N VAL A 460 -6.44 17.04 11.92
CA VAL A 460 -5.54 17.48 10.86
C VAL A 460 -6.37 18.03 9.70
N THR A 461 -6.15 19.29 9.36
CA THR A 461 -6.74 19.91 8.18
C THR A 461 -6.01 19.43 6.94
N ILE A 462 -6.72 18.68 6.09
CA ILE A 462 -6.19 18.16 4.84
C ILE A 462 -6.41 19.21 3.73
N PRO A 463 -5.38 19.58 2.96
CA PRO A 463 -5.51 20.50 1.83
C PRO A 463 -6.38 19.89 0.72
N ASP A 464 -6.92 20.74 -0.15
CA ASP A 464 -7.78 20.29 -1.26
C ASP A 464 -6.99 19.45 -2.30
N ASP A 465 -5.68 19.68 -2.42
CA ASP A 465 -4.74 18.82 -3.14
C ASP A 465 -3.81 18.14 -2.13
N PHE A 466 -3.87 16.81 -2.01
CA PHE A 466 -3.04 16.07 -1.05
C PHE A 466 -1.54 16.21 -1.31
N GLY A 467 -1.12 16.47 -2.56
CA GLY A 467 0.26 16.75 -2.91
C GLY A 467 0.80 18.02 -2.24
N ASP A 468 -0.07 18.94 -1.81
CA ASP A 468 0.33 20.15 -1.09
C ASP A 468 0.95 19.85 0.28
N LEU A 469 0.65 18.69 0.88
CA LEU A 469 1.27 18.22 2.12
C LEU A 469 2.81 18.15 2.01
N TYR A 470 3.34 17.87 0.82
CA TYR A 470 4.79 17.79 0.58
C TYR A 470 5.49 19.15 0.62
N HIS A 471 4.73 20.25 0.58
CA HIS A 471 5.24 21.61 0.62
C HIS A 471 5.15 22.23 2.01
N TYR A 472 4.64 21.50 3.01
CA TYR A 472 4.69 21.94 4.40
C TYR A 472 6.15 22.08 4.85
N PRO A 473 6.50 23.18 5.55
CA PRO A 473 7.84 23.38 6.07
C PRO A 473 8.27 22.25 7.01
N ARG A 474 9.59 21.99 7.08
CA ARG A 474 10.19 20.95 7.95
C ARG A 474 9.64 21.01 9.38
N GLU A 475 9.50 22.21 9.95
CA GLU A 475 9.01 22.41 11.31
C GLU A 475 7.54 22.03 11.48
N VAL A 476 6.71 22.33 10.48
CA VAL A 476 5.30 21.92 10.45
C VAL A 476 5.21 20.39 10.41
N LEU A 477 6.01 19.76 9.55
CA LEU A 477 6.07 18.30 9.44
C LEU A 477 6.57 17.64 10.73
N ASN A 478 7.55 18.23 11.41
CA ASN A 478 8.03 17.72 12.69
C ASN A 478 6.92 17.74 13.77
N SER A 479 6.13 18.82 13.83
CA SER A 479 4.97 18.89 14.74
C SER A 479 3.88 17.90 14.37
N LEU A 480 3.60 17.70 13.06
CA LEU A 480 2.66 16.68 12.60
C LEU A 480 3.12 15.26 12.96
N ARG A 481 4.38 14.88 12.70
CA ARG A 481 4.94 13.57 13.06
C ARG A 481 4.78 13.27 14.56
N LYS A 482 5.01 14.27 15.42
CA LYS A 482 4.82 14.15 16.87
C LYS A 482 3.35 13.93 17.27
N ALA A 483 2.40 14.53 16.56
CA ALA A 483 0.98 14.32 16.82
C ALA A 483 0.54 12.88 16.48
N PHE A 484 1.10 12.30 15.42
CA PHE A 484 0.79 10.92 15.00
C PHE A 484 1.43 9.88 15.91
N SER A 485 2.64 10.13 16.41
CA SER A 485 3.40 9.13 17.15
C SER A 485 4.14 9.76 18.35
N PRO A 486 3.43 10.32 19.34
CA PRO A 486 4.01 11.05 20.48
C PRO A 486 4.95 10.20 21.35
N ASN A 487 4.79 8.88 21.32
CA ASN A 487 5.57 7.91 22.09
C ASN A 487 6.44 7.02 21.18
N ALA A 488 6.80 7.50 19.99
CA ALA A 488 7.59 6.71 19.05
C ALA A 488 9.03 6.55 19.54
N LYS A 489 9.53 5.31 19.50
CA LYS A 489 10.95 5.03 19.78
C LYS A 489 11.88 5.73 18.78
N VAL A 490 11.45 5.86 17.52
CA VAL A 490 12.21 6.52 16.46
C VAL A 490 11.34 7.55 15.77
N SER A 491 11.89 8.75 15.55
CA SER A 491 11.27 9.77 14.70
C SER A 491 12.32 10.50 13.86
N ILE A 492 11.88 11.18 12.80
CA ILE A 492 12.76 11.95 11.92
C ILE A 492 12.33 13.41 11.81
N ASP A 493 13.31 14.28 11.63
CA ASP A 493 13.12 15.70 11.39
C ASP A 493 13.82 16.13 10.10
N THR A 494 12.98 16.33 9.09
CA THR A 494 13.31 16.58 7.69
C THR A 494 12.08 17.14 6.95
N VAL A 495 12.27 17.57 5.70
CA VAL A 495 11.20 17.95 4.76
C VAL A 495 10.32 16.75 4.35
N GLY A 496 9.31 16.99 3.52
CA GLY A 496 8.47 15.93 2.94
C GLY A 496 9.24 15.05 1.94
N ASN A 497 8.62 13.98 1.46
CA ASN A 497 9.24 12.99 0.56
C ASN A 497 10.45 12.27 1.17
N VAL A 498 10.41 12.05 2.47
CA VAL A 498 11.34 11.16 3.20
C VAL A 498 10.51 10.23 4.08
N GLY A 499 10.53 8.94 3.76
CA GLY A 499 9.79 7.91 4.48
C GLY A 499 10.56 7.35 5.68
N LEU A 500 9.82 6.95 6.72
CA LEU A 500 10.31 6.22 7.88
C LEU A 500 9.47 4.94 8.02
N PHE A 501 10.15 3.80 8.09
CA PHE A 501 9.54 2.48 8.26
C PHE A 501 10.11 1.86 9.54
N THR A 502 9.26 1.56 10.52
CA THR A 502 9.68 1.08 11.85
C THR A 502 9.26 -0.36 12.09
N TYR A 503 10.05 -1.08 12.88
CA TYR A 503 9.82 -2.48 13.20
C TYR A 503 9.88 -2.74 14.72
N ASP A 504 9.23 -3.81 15.17
CA ASP A 504 9.09 -4.21 16.57
C ASP A 504 10.38 -4.70 17.27
N ASN A 505 11.50 -4.79 16.54
CA ASN A 505 12.75 -5.37 17.03
C ASN A 505 13.93 -4.37 17.07
N ASN A 506 13.64 -3.09 17.31
CA ASN A 506 14.62 -1.99 17.34
C ASN A 506 15.35 -1.76 16.00
N THR A 507 14.72 -2.12 14.88
CA THR A 507 15.22 -1.78 13.54
C THR A 507 14.28 -0.80 12.86
N PHE A 508 14.81 -0.04 11.91
CA PHE A 508 14.03 0.87 11.08
C PHE A 508 14.76 1.17 9.77
N VAL A 509 14.00 1.65 8.78
CA VAL A 509 14.52 2.11 7.51
C VAL A 509 14.10 3.56 7.30
N VAL A 510 15.05 4.41 6.90
CA VAL A 510 14.78 5.75 6.39
C VAL A 510 15.05 5.77 4.90
N LYS A 511 14.15 6.38 4.12
CA LYS A 511 14.26 6.42 2.66
C LYS A 511 13.97 7.81 2.12
N SER A 512 14.89 8.33 1.31
CA SER A 512 14.64 9.52 0.50
C SER A 512 13.86 9.16 -0.77
N PHE A 513 12.89 10.00 -1.10
CA PHE A 513 12.22 10.04 -2.40
C PHE A 513 12.55 11.33 -3.17
N LEU A 514 13.48 12.12 -2.65
CA LEU A 514 13.92 13.39 -3.23
C LEU A 514 14.95 13.14 -4.34
N PRO A 515 15.00 14.02 -5.36
CA PRO A 515 16.00 13.98 -6.44
C PRO A 515 17.35 14.60 -6.04
N HIS A 516 17.48 15.11 -4.81
CA HIS A 516 18.69 15.72 -4.28
C HIS A 516 19.03 15.16 -2.89
N GLN A 517 20.26 15.44 -2.42
CA GLN A 517 20.68 15.06 -1.08
C GLN A 517 19.83 15.78 -0.02
N GLN A 518 19.63 15.13 1.13
CA GLN A 518 18.87 15.68 2.23
C GLN A 518 19.52 15.31 3.57
N ASP A 519 19.85 16.33 4.36
CA ASP A 519 20.24 16.13 5.75
C ASP A 519 19.01 15.83 6.58
N ILE A 520 19.09 14.78 7.39
CA ILE A 520 18.02 14.40 8.31
C ILE A 520 18.56 14.24 9.72
N SER A 521 17.74 14.61 10.70
CA SER A 521 17.97 14.28 12.10
C SER A 521 17.08 13.11 12.48
N ILE A 522 17.67 12.02 12.97
CA ILE A 522 16.98 10.87 13.54
C ILE A 522 17.02 11.04 15.06
N TYR A 523 15.86 10.95 15.70
CA TYR A 523 15.74 10.92 17.15
C TYR A 523 15.40 9.50 17.59
N VAL A 524 16.17 8.99 18.55
CA VAL A 524 15.86 7.75 19.25
C VAL A 524 15.52 8.07 20.70
N ASP A 525 14.36 7.63 21.16
CA ASP A 525 13.85 7.81 22.54
C ASP A 525 14.57 6.85 23.52
N GLU A 526 15.90 6.95 23.54
CA GLU A 526 16.80 6.19 24.39
C GLU A 526 18.12 6.97 24.49
N GLN A 527 18.72 7.03 25.67
CA GLN A 527 20.03 7.65 25.88
C GLN A 527 21.16 6.67 25.60
N ASN A 528 22.32 7.18 25.16
CA ASN A 528 23.56 6.40 25.00
C ASN A 528 23.38 5.17 24.08
N VAL A 529 22.71 5.38 22.95
CA VAL A 529 22.59 4.37 21.89
C VAL A 529 23.42 4.77 20.67
N LYS A 530 23.70 3.78 19.83
CA LYS A 530 24.28 3.95 18.50
C LYS A 530 23.36 3.33 17.45
N LEU A 531 23.50 3.78 16.20
CA LEU A 531 22.86 3.12 15.06
C LEU A 531 23.89 2.27 14.34
N VAL A 532 23.56 1.02 14.05
CA VAL A 532 24.38 0.13 13.21
C VAL A 532 23.70 -0.01 11.87
N ASP A 533 24.37 0.42 10.79
CA ASP A 533 23.88 0.23 9.42
C ASP A 533 23.83 -1.28 9.12
N MET A 534 22.64 -1.77 8.77
CA MET A 534 22.41 -3.20 8.58
C MET A 534 22.99 -3.74 7.26
N VAL A 535 23.38 -2.86 6.34
CA VAL A 535 24.02 -3.22 5.07
C VAL A 535 25.55 -3.17 5.22
N THR A 536 26.09 -2.09 5.79
CA THR A 536 27.56 -1.91 5.86
C THR A 536 28.18 -2.38 7.17
N GLY A 537 27.39 -2.54 8.24
CA GLY A 537 27.88 -2.80 9.60
C GLY A 537 28.50 -1.59 10.29
N GLU A 538 28.53 -0.43 9.64
CA GLU A 538 29.11 0.79 10.20
C GLU A 538 28.24 1.33 11.35
N SER A 539 28.90 1.77 12.42
CA SER A 539 28.23 2.41 13.56
C SER A 539 28.22 3.92 13.40
N VAL A 540 27.05 4.54 13.55
CA VAL A 540 26.86 5.99 13.67
C VAL A 540 26.68 6.30 15.15
N ASN A 541 27.56 7.15 15.69
CA ASN A 541 27.46 7.62 17.07
C ASN A 541 26.49 8.80 17.16
N GLY A 542 25.66 8.79 18.18
CA GLY A 542 24.69 9.84 18.42
C GLY A 542 25.15 10.85 19.46
N ILE A 543 24.46 11.98 19.52
CA ILE A 543 24.65 13.01 20.53
C ILE A 543 23.47 12.91 21.51
N CYS A 544 23.75 12.68 22.79
CA CYS A 544 22.72 12.71 23.83
C CYS A 544 22.20 14.14 23.99
N ALA A 545 20.88 14.30 23.87
CA ALA A 545 20.20 15.59 24.05
C ALA A 545 18.90 15.36 24.82
N ASN A 546 18.90 15.72 26.12
CA ASN A 546 17.86 15.35 27.08
C ASN A 546 17.74 13.81 27.20
N ASP A 547 16.52 13.27 27.22
CA ASP A 547 16.24 11.83 27.39
C ASP A 547 16.33 11.01 26.09
N ARG A 548 16.95 11.58 25.04
CA ARG A 548 17.04 10.99 23.70
C ARG A 548 18.43 11.10 23.10
N THR A 549 18.69 10.29 22.10
CA THR A 549 19.91 10.34 21.27
C THR A 549 19.59 10.86 19.88
N VAL A 550 20.40 11.80 19.38
CA VAL A 550 20.22 12.44 18.06
C VAL A 550 21.32 12.00 17.10
N PHE A 551 20.94 11.58 15.91
CA PHE A 551 21.86 11.24 14.82
C PHE A 551 21.59 12.16 13.63
N ASN A 552 22.62 12.83 13.13
CA ASN A 552 22.53 13.62 11.91
C ASN A 552 23.20 12.84 10.79
N ILE A 553 22.43 12.52 9.75
CA ILE A 553 22.94 11.80 8.58
C ILE A 553 22.55 12.52 7.29
N ASN A 554 23.37 12.35 6.27
CA ASN A 554 23.06 12.81 4.92
C ASN A 554 22.48 11.64 4.11
N LEU A 555 21.23 11.77 3.65
CA LEU A 555 20.62 10.81 2.75
C LEU A 555 20.84 11.22 1.30
N SER A 556 21.37 10.28 0.53
CA SER A 556 21.50 10.43 -0.91
C SER A 556 20.14 10.39 -1.63
N PRO A 557 20.01 11.03 -2.81
CA PRO A 557 18.78 11.03 -3.59
C PRO A 557 18.25 9.61 -3.82
N MET A 558 16.95 9.39 -3.62
CA MET A 558 16.27 8.11 -3.87
C MET A 558 16.77 6.87 -3.11
N LEU A 559 17.76 7.01 -2.22
CA LEU A 559 18.34 5.88 -1.48
C LEU A 559 17.74 5.73 -0.10
N TYR A 560 18.04 4.61 0.54
CA TYR A 560 17.64 4.28 1.90
C TYR A 560 18.86 4.00 2.78
N ARG A 561 18.61 3.98 4.10
CA ARG A 561 19.50 3.43 5.13
C ARG A 561 18.67 2.59 6.08
N ALA A 562 19.15 1.39 6.39
CA ALA A 562 18.53 0.48 7.34
C ALA A 562 19.40 0.42 8.59
N TYR A 563 18.81 0.64 9.75
CA TYR A 563 19.53 0.71 11.02
C TYR A 563 18.95 -0.24 12.04
N LYS A 564 19.86 -0.78 12.86
CA LYS A 564 19.54 -1.38 14.16
C LYS A 564 20.00 -0.44 15.27
N ILE A 565 19.16 -0.25 16.27
CA ILE A 565 19.50 0.49 17.49
C ILE A 565 20.19 -0.47 18.45
N ASP A 566 21.43 -0.15 18.81
CA ASP A 566 22.21 -0.91 19.79
C ASP A 566 22.59 0.00 20.96
N SER A 567 22.57 -0.55 22.17
CA SER A 567 23.12 0.13 23.35
C SER A 567 24.65 0.26 23.22
N VAL A 568 25.21 1.36 23.72
CA VAL A 568 26.67 1.62 23.72
C VAL A 568 27.39 0.78 24.76
#